data_AF-A0A9D9T6J1-F1
#
_entry.id   AF-A0A9D9T6J1-F1
#
_cell.length_a   1.000
_cell.length_b   1.000
_cell.length_c   1.000
_cell.angle_alpha   90.00
_cell.angle_beta   90.00
_cell.angle_gamma   90.00
#
_symmetry.space_group_name_H-M   'P 1'
#
loop_
_entity.id
_entity.type
_entity.pdbx_description
1 polymer ?
#
loop_
_entity_poly.entity_id
_entity_poly.type
_entity_poly.pdbx_seq_one_letter_code
_entity_poly.pdbx_strand_id
1 'polypeptide(L)'
;MNQINCPNCGTAIDVNDILAHQLEEQIKQKYQAQLSVQRDEFSKKQRDLLADKEAFEAKKLRENELFQEKIEAKIKQEKALIEQKLKQQLVLEQQDQFQLLQKELNEKSEQIKELNLTKAEIEKLKREKSELKEAIEAESQLKLNQLILEEKEKIRKIEEDKNELRVKELLKQLEDQKKLTEEMKRKQEQGSMQLQGEVQELAIEEWLATQFPLDTIDEIKKGARGGDCIQTVHTRQQQNCGTIYYESKRTKDFQPSWIEKFKADIREKSADIGVLVTDVLPSDMARMGLKDGIWICTFEEFKGLCTVLRETLIRL
;
A
#
# COMPACT_ATOMS: atom_id res chain seq x y z
N MET A 1 -30.95 154.41 104.10
CA MET A 1 -30.62 155.52 103.18
C MET A 1 -29.11 155.52 103.03
N ASN A 2 -28.55 154.73 102.11
CA ASN A 2 -27.10 154.55 102.00
C ASN A 2 -26.64 154.87 100.56
N GLN A 3 -26.66 156.16 100.23
CA GLN A 3 -25.91 156.72 99.09
C GLN A 3 -24.85 157.66 99.66
N ILE A 4 -23.59 157.47 99.26
CA ILE A 4 -22.47 158.33 99.64
C ILE A 4 -21.92 158.95 98.35
N ASN A 5 -21.72 160.27 98.37
CA ASN A 5 -21.23 161.02 97.22
C ASN A 5 -19.71 160.95 97.13
N CYS A 6 -19.21 160.66 95.92
CA CYS A 6 -17.79 160.58 95.63
C CYS A 6 -17.10 161.95 95.72
N PRO A 7 -16.01 162.10 96.50
CA PRO A 7 -15.35 163.39 96.73
C PRO A 7 -14.60 163.95 95.51
N ASN A 8 -14.60 163.27 94.37
CA ASN A 8 -13.91 163.70 93.15
C ASN A 8 -14.85 164.11 91.99
N CYS A 9 -16.12 163.71 91.99
CA CYS A 9 -17.02 164.00 90.87
C CYS A 9 -18.52 164.14 91.24
N GLY A 10 -18.89 164.01 92.51
CA GLY A 10 -20.22 164.39 93.00
C GLY A 10 -21.39 163.45 92.66
N THR A 11 -21.15 162.34 91.94
CA THR A 11 -22.21 161.36 91.61
C THR A 11 -22.53 160.45 92.80
N ALA A 12 -23.83 160.14 92.99
CA ALA A 12 -24.33 159.25 94.05
C ALA A 12 -24.08 157.78 93.70
N ILE A 13 -23.34 157.06 94.55
CA ILE A 13 -22.99 155.65 94.38
C ILE A 13 -23.95 154.80 95.23
N ASP A 14 -24.63 153.83 94.59
CA ASP A 14 -25.50 152.84 95.24
C ASP A 14 -24.69 151.62 95.70
N VAL A 15 -24.64 151.40 97.00
CA VAL A 15 -23.79 150.39 97.67
C VAL A 15 -24.26 148.95 97.38
N ASN A 16 -25.52 148.74 96.97
CA ASN A 16 -26.05 147.41 96.68
C ASN A 16 -25.50 146.81 95.36
N ASP A 17 -25.17 147.64 94.37
CA ASP A 17 -24.72 147.18 93.05
C ASP A 17 -23.27 146.63 93.11
N ILE A 18 -22.45 147.23 93.98
CA ILE A 18 -21.07 146.78 94.23
C ILE A 18 -21.04 145.47 95.04
N LEU A 19 -21.95 145.30 96.00
CA LEU A 19 -22.08 144.06 96.78
C LEU A 19 -22.64 142.89 95.95
N ALA A 20 -23.60 143.16 95.06
CA ALA A 20 -24.13 142.15 94.14
C ALA A 20 -23.07 141.67 93.14
N HIS A 21 -22.28 142.58 92.56
CA HIS A 21 -21.21 142.23 91.64
C HIS A 21 -20.08 141.44 92.33
N GLN A 22 -19.74 141.76 93.58
CA GLN A 22 -18.77 140.98 94.38
C GLN A 22 -19.28 139.57 94.72
N LEU A 23 -20.58 139.41 94.98
CA LEU A 23 -21.19 138.12 95.27
C LEU A 23 -21.30 137.25 94.00
N GLU A 24 -21.67 137.84 92.87
CA GLU A 24 -21.69 137.16 91.57
C GLU A 24 -20.29 136.70 91.15
N GLU A 25 -19.25 137.51 91.35
CA GLU A 25 -17.87 137.16 91.05
C GLU A 25 -17.39 135.97 91.89
N GLN A 26 -17.72 135.94 93.19
CA GLN A 26 -17.40 134.80 94.06
C GLN A 26 -18.16 133.52 93.69
N ILE A 27 -19.44 133.63 93.31
CA ILE A 27 -20.24 132.48 92.85
C ILE A 27 -19.68 131.96 91.52
N LYS A 28 -19.30 132.85 90.60
CA LYS A 28 -18.64 132.49 89.32
C LYS A 28 -17.33 131.76 89.59
N GLN A 29 -16.48 132.26 90.49
CA GLN A 29 -15.21 131.61 90.83
C GLN A 29 -15.42 130.23 91.46
N LYS A 30 -16.37 130.07 92.39
CA LYS A 30 -16.69 128.75 92.98
C LYS A 30 -17.24 127.77 91.95
N TYR A 31 -18.09 128.22 91.04
CA TYR A 31 -18.66 127.37 89.99
C TYR A 31 -17.61 126.99 88.94
N GLN A 32 -16.73 127.92 88.57
CA GLN A 32 -15.57 127.64 87.71
C GLN A 32 -14.60 126.65 88.35
N ALA A 33 -14.35 126.75 89.66
CA ALA A 33 -13.52 125.79 90.40
C ALA A 33 -14.19 124.40 90.49
N GLN A 34 -15.50 124.31 90.70
CA GLN A 34 -16.20 123.02 90.67
C GLN A 34 -16.19 122.39 89.27
N LEU A 35 -16.39 123.19 88.22
CA LEU A 35 -16.29 122.74 86.84
C LEU A 35 -14.88 122.29 86.48
N SER A 36 -13.83 122.94 87.00
CA SER A 36 -12.44 122.52 86.77
C SER A 36 -12.16 121.19 87.46
N VAL A 37 -12.60 121.00 88.71
CA VAL A 37 -12.43 119.73 89.44
C VAL A 37 -13.17 118.58 88.74
N GLN A 38 -14.43 118.79 88.31
CA GLN A 38 -15.17 117.77 87.55
C GLN A 38 -14.53 117.47 86.19
N ARG A 39 -14.01 118.50 85.51
CA ARG A 39 -13.29 118.33 84.24
C ARG A 39 -12.00 117.52 84.44
N ASP A 40 -11.27 117.76 85.52
CA ASP A 40 -10.07 117.02 85.87
C ASP A 40 -10.39 115.56 86.24
N GLU A 41 -11.43 115.30 87.03
CA GLU A 41 -11.90 113.95 87.34
C GLU A 41 -12.36 113.19 86.09
N PHE A 42 -13.11 113.84 85.21
CA PHE A 42 -13.54 113.25 83.93
C PHE A 42 -12.34 112.98 83.02
N SER A 43 -11.37 113.91 82.95
CA SER A 43 -10.13 113.71 82.19
C SER A 43 -9.29 112.55 82.73
N LYS A 44 -9.33 112.32 84.05
CA LYS A 44 -8.61 111.21 84.70
C LYS A 44 -9.30 109.89 84.39
N LYS A 45 -10.63 109.80 84.55
CA LYS A 45 -11.41 108.62 84.17
C LYS A 45 -11.27 108.28 82.68
N GLN A 46 -11.24 109.28 81.81
CA GLN A 46 -11.06 109.07 80.38
C GLN A 46 -9.66 108.52 80.06
N ARG A 47 -8.62 108.99 80.77
CA ARG A 47 -7.25 108.45 80.66
C ARG A 47 -7.16 107.01 81.17
N ASP A 48 -7.75 106.72 82.33
CA ASP A 48 -7.75 105.38 82.93
C ASP A 48 -8.49 104.38 82.00
N LEU A 49 -9.65 104.77 81.45
CA LEU A 49 -10.41 103.93 80.51
C LEU A 49 -9.63 103.66 79.21
N LEU A 50 -8.88 104.65 78.73
CA LEU A 50 -8.06 104.51 77.51
C LEU A 50 -6.88 103.57 77.76
N ALA A 51 -6.22 103.69 78.92
CA ALA A 51 -5.17 102.77 79.35
C ALA A 51 -5.69 101.34 79.55
N ASP A 52 -6.89 101.17 80.14
CA ASP A 52 -7.51 99.85 80.30
C ASP A 52 -7.89 99.22 78.95
N LYS A 53 -8.36 100.03 77.99
CA LYS A 53 -8.67 99.57 76.63
C LYS A 53 -7.41 99.12 75.90
N GLU A 54 -6.32 99.90 75.98
CA GLU A 54 -5.02 99.53 75.39
C GLU A 54 -4.45 98.25 76.04
N ALA A 55 -4.55 98.13 77.37
CA ALA A 55 -4.13 96.93 78.09
C ALA A 55 -4.96 95.70 77.71
N PHE A 56 -6.28 95.86 77.50
CA PHE A 56 -7.16 94.78 77.05
C PHE A 56 -6.85 94.35 75.62
N GLU A 57 -6.67 95.31 74.69
CA GLU A 57 -6.30 95.01 73.30
C GLU A 57 -4.93 94.32 73.23
N ALA A 58 -3.95 94.76 74.01
CA ALA A 58 -2.64 94.12 74.11
C ALA A 58 -2.71 92.69 74.67
N LYS A 59 -3.55 92.44 75.68
CA LYS A 59 -3.79 91.08 76.20
C LYS A 59 -4.46 90.18 75.16
N LYS A 60 -5.49 90.68 74.48
CA LYS A 60 -6.19 89.96 73.41
C LYS A 60 -5.25 89.59 72.26
N LEU A 61 -4.35 90.50 71.89
CA LEU A 61 -3.34 90.25 70.86
C LEU A 61 -2.38 89.13 71.29
N ARG A 62 -1.82 89.20 72.51
CA ARG A 62 -0.95 88.14 73.06
C ARG A 62 -1.64 86.79 73.17
N GLU A 63 -2.89 86.75 73.62
CA GLU A 63 -3.64 85.49 73.71
C GLU A 63 -3.91 84.89 72.32
N ASN A 64 -4.21 85.73 71.32
CA ASN A 64 -4.34 85.28 69.93
C ASN A 64 -3.02 84.74 69.36
N GLU A 65 -1.89 85.41 69.62
CA GLU A 65 -0.55 84.95 69.21
C GLU A 65 -0.22 83.59 69.86
N LEU A 66 -0.40 83.47 71.18
CA LEU A 66 -0.20 82.21 71.91
C LEU A 66 -1.13 81.09 71.42
N PHE A 67 -2.36 81.43 71.02
CA PHE A 67 -3.30 80.48 70.46
C PHE A 67 -2.88 80.01 69.07
N GLN A 68 -2.44 80.92 68.20
CA GLN A 68 -1.89 80.60 66.88
C GLN A 68 -0.65 79.70 67.00
N GLU A 69 0.30 80.03 67.88
CA GLU A 69 1.49 79.20 68.13
C GLU A 69 1.12 77.78 68.59
N LYS A 70 0.14 77.64 69.49
CA LYS A 70 -0.34 76.33 69.94
C LYS A 70 -1.02 75.53 68.82
N ILE A 71 -1.78 76.20 67.95
CA ILE A 71 -2.39 75.56 66.78
C ILE A 71 -1.32 75.11 65.79
N GLU A 72 -0.36 75.96 65.46
CA GLU A 72 0.74 75.62 64.54
C GLU A 72 1.58 74.47 65.09
N ALA A 73 1.87 74.46 66.40
CA ALA A 73 2.57 73.37 67.05
C ALA A 73 1.80 72.04 66.96
N LYS A 74 0.47 72.05 67.21
CA LYS A 74 -0.38 70.86 67.05
C LYS A 74 -0.45 70.38 65.61
N ILE A 75 -0.62 71.28 64.64
CA ILE A 75 -0.64 70.95 63.21
C ILE A 75 0.69 70.32 62.79
N LYS A 76 1.82 70.86 63.27
CA LYS A 76 3.15 70.32 62.98
C LYS A 76 3.34 68.91 63.57
N GLN A 77 2.87 68.69 64.80
CA GLN A 77 2.89 67.36 65.42
C GLN A 77 2.01 66.36 64.67
N GLU A 78 0.78 66.72 64.30
CA GLU A 78 -0.11 65.83 63.54
C GLU A 78 0.45 65.54 62.14
N LYS A 79 1.00 66.54 61.44
CA LYS A 79 1.67 66.32 60.14
C LYS A 79 2.83 65.33 60.27
N ALA A 80 3.67 65.46 61.30
CA ALA A 80 4.77 64.54 61.54
C ALA A 80 4.28 63.10 61.81
N LEU A 81 3.21 62.95 62.60
CA LEU A 81 2.57 61.65 62.86
C LEU A 81 1.98 61.02 61.59
N ILE A 82 1.32 61.82 60.76
CA ILE A 82 0.75 61.36 59.48
C ILE A 82 1.87 60.95 58.52
N GLU A 83 2.93 61.75 58.37
CA GLU A 83 4.08 61.40 57.54
C GLU A 83 4.77 60.11 58.00
N GLN A 84 4.89 59.90 59.32
CA GLN A 84 5.48 58.69 59.87
C GLN A 84 4.61 57.46 59.60
N LYS A 85 3.29 57.57 59.77
CA LYS A 85 2.35 56.50 59.43
C LYS A 85 2.35 56.17 57.93
N LEU A 86 2.37 57.19 57.08
CA LEU A 86 2.39 57.02 55.63
C LEU A 86 3.68 56.32 55.19
N LYS A 87 4.84 56.74 55.73
CA LYS A 87 6.13 56.06 55.47
C LYS A 87 6.11 54.60 55.93
N GLN A 88 5.54 54.30 57.09
CA GLN A 88 5.43 52.92 57.57
C GLN A 88 4.53 52.06 56.68
N GLN A 89 3.36 52.57 56.28
CA GLN A 89 2.44 51.86 55.38
C GLN A 89 3.08 51.61 54.03
N LEU A 90 3.77 52.60 53.46
CA LEU A 90 4.41 52.48 52.16
C LEU A 90 5.58 51.47 52.17
N VAL A 91 6.34 51.42 53.27
CA VAL A 91 7.38 50.39 53.47
C VAL A 91 6.76 49.00 53.57
N LEU A 92 5.68 48.83 54.34
CA LEU A 92 4.99 47.55 54.46
C LEU A 92 4.42 47.08 53.12
N GLU A 93 3.72 47.96 52.39
CA GLU A 93 3.18 47.64 51.06
C GLU A 93 4.27 47.28 50.05
N GLN A 94 5.39 48.02 50.03
CA GLN A 94 6.53 47.66 49.18
C GLN A 94 7.14 46.31 49.58
N GLN A 95 7.23 46.03 50.87
CA GLN A 95 7.80 44.79 51.38
C GLN A 95 6.93 43.59 51.00
N ASP A 96 5.60 43.73 51.10
CA ASP A 96 4.64 42.71 50.68
C ASP A 96 4.67 42.49 49.16
N GLN A 97 4.68 43.57 48.37
CA GLN A 97 4.81 43.47 46.91
C GLN A 97 6.12 42.80 46.51
N PHE A 98 7.23 43.16 47.15
CA PHE A 98 8.54 42.57 46.89
C PHE A 98 8.56 41.09 47.24
N GLN A 99 7.96 40.68 48.37
CA GLN A 99 7.84 39.27 48.73
C GLN A 99 6.99 38.49 47.73
N LEU A 100 5.90 39.07 47.23
CA LEU A 100 5.05 38.43 46.23
C LEU A 100 5.80 38.24 44.90
N LEU A 101 6.47 39.29 44.43
CA LEU A 101 7.34 39.26 43.24
C LEU A 101 8.46 38.24 43.39
N GLN A 102 9.11 38.17 44.55
CA GLN A 102 10.17 37.20 44.83
C GLN A 102 9.64 35.76 44.78
N LYS A 103 8.45 35.51 45.33
CA LYS A 103 7.78 34.20 45.25
C LYS A 103 7.45 33.82 43.81
N GLU A 104 6.82 34.71 43.05
CA GLU A 104 6.50 34.45 41.63
C GLU A 104 7.77 34.20 40.80
N LEU A 105 8.84 34.95 41.04
CA LEU A 105 10.11 34.76 40.35
C LEU A 105 10.71 33.39 40.65
N ASN A 106 10.69 32.97 41.91
CA ASN A 106 11.18 31.66 42.33
C ASN A 106 10.33 30.53 41.73
N GLU A 107 9.00 30.64 41.76
CA GLU A 107 8.09 29.66 41.16
C GLU A 107 8.30 29.55 39.65
N LYS A 108 8.41 30.67 38.93
CA LYS A 108 8.71 30.67 37.49
C LYS A 108 10.09 30.11 37.18
N SER A 109 11.09 30.42 38.00
CA SER A 109 12.44 29.86 37.85
C SER A 109 12.41 28.34 38.04
N GLU A 110 11.66 27.82 39.00
CA GLU A 110 11.50 26.38 39.24
C GLU A 110 10.77 25.70 38.06
N GLN A 111 9.68 26.30 37.58
CA GLN A 111 8.95 25.84 36.38
C GLN A 111 9.85 25.81 35.14
N ILE A 112 10.71 26.81 34.94
CA ILE A 112 11.65 26.83 33.81
C ILE A 112 12.67 25.71 33.92
N LYS A 113 13.20 25.43 35.13
CA LYS A 113 14.12 24.30 35.34
C LYS A 113 13.43 22.98 35.02
N GLU A 114 12.23 22.75 35.53
CA GLU A 114 11.45 21.54 35.28
C GLU A 114 11.12 21.37 33.79
N LEU A 115 10.72 22.45 33.12
CA LEU A 115 10.44 22.46 31.69
C LEU A 115 11.69 22.16 30.85
N ASN A 116 12.87 22.62 31.28
CA ASN A 116 14.13 22.30 30.60
C ASN A 116 14.53 20.83 30.81
N LEU A 117 14.35 20.28 32.01
CA LEU A 117 14.62 18.87 32.31
C LEU A 117 13.69 17.95 31.50
N THR A 118 12.39 18.22 31.52
CA THR A 118 11.39 17.45 30.75
C THR A 118 11.64 17.53 29.25
N LYS A 119 12.02 18.70 28.70
CA LYS A 119 12.43 18.82 27.30
C LYS A 119 13.64 17.97 26.96
N ALA A 120 14.67 17.96 27.82
CA ALA A 120 15.86 17.14 27.60
C ALA A 120 15.52 15.63 27.62
N GLU A 121 14.64 15.22 28.54
CA GLU A 121 14.19 13.83 28.64
C GLU A 121 13.33 13.40 27.45
N ILE A 122 12.41 14.25 26.98
CA ILE A 122 11.64 14.02 25.74
C ILE A 122 12.57 13.84 24.54
N GLU A 123 13.60 14.68 24.42
CA GLU A 123 14.54 14.58 23.29
C GLU A 123 15.39 13.30 23.36
N LYS A 124 15.78 12.88 24.57
CA LYS A 124 16.45 11.59 24.80
C LYS A 124 15.56 10.42 24.41
N LEU A 125 14.31 10.39 24.88
CA LEU A 125 13.34 9.34 24.54
C LEU A 125 13.03 9.29 23.05
N LYS A 126 12.99 10.43 22.36
CA LYS A 126 12.83 10.48 20.90
C LYS A 126 13.99 9.82 20.17
N ARG A 127 15.23 10.06 20.61
CA ARG A 127 16.43 9.42 20.02
C ARG A 127 16.41 7.92 20.24
N GLU A 128 16.19 7.47 21.47
CA GLU A 128 16.09 6.03 21.80
C GLU A 128 14.97 5.34 20.99
N LYS A 129 13.82 6.00 20.83
CA LYS A 129 12.73 5.48 20.01
C LYS A 129 13.08 5.39 18.53
N SER A 130 13.82 6.36 17.99
CA SER A 130 14.26 6.33 16.59
C SER A 130 15.24 5.18 16.37
N GLU A 131 16.24 5.04 17.23
CA GLU A 131 17.24 3.97 17.17
C GLU A 131 16.60 2.58 17.30
N LEU A 132 15.66 2.40 18.25
CA LEU A 132 14.91 1.15 18.38
C LEU A 132 14.07 0.86 17.14
N LYS A 133 13.43 1.87 16.54
CA LYS A 133 12.62 1.69 15.34
C LYS A 133 13.46 1.25 14.15
N GLU A 134 14.62 1.89 13.94
CA GLU A 134 15.57 1.52 12.89
C GLU A 134 16.12 0.10 13.10
N ALA A 135 16.45 -0.28 14.34
CA ALA A 135 16.90 -1.63 14.67
C ALA A 135 15.82 -2.69 14.37
N ILE A 136 14.57 -2.44 14.75
CA ILE A 136 13.43 -3.33 14.48
C ILE A 136 13.17 -3.43 12.98
N GLU A 137 13.21 -2.32 12.24
CA GLU A 137 13.03 -2.32 10.79
C GLU A 137 14.13 -3.13 10.09
N ALA A 138 15.39 -2.97 10.49
CA ALA A 138 16.51 -3.76 9.97
C ALA A 138 16.37 -5.25 10.29
N GLU A 139 16.02 -5.61 11.53
CA GLU A 139 15.81 -7.02 11.93
C GLU A 139 14.62 -7.64 11.18
N SER A 140 13.54 -6.88 11.00
CA SER A 140 12.36 -7.30 10.24
C SER A 140 12.71 -7.53 8.76
N GLN A 141 13.50 -6.64 8.15
CA GLN A 141 13.98 -6.82 6.78
C GLN A 141 14.86 -8.06 6.64
N LEU A 142 15.76 -8.32 7.59
CA LEU A 142 16.59 -9.52 7.59
C LEU A 142 15.75 -10.80 7.69
N LYS A 143 14.78 -10.85 8.62
CA LYS A 143 13.84 -11.97 8.76
C LYS A 143 13.01 -12.17 7.51
N LEU A 144 12.50 -11.09 6.91
CA LEU A 144 11.74 -11.16 5.67
C LEU A 144 12.58 -11.69 4.51
N ASN A 145 13.83 -11.24 4.38
CA ASN A 145 14.75 -11.74 3.35
C ASN A 145 15.07 -13.22 3.54
N GLN A 146 15.26 -13.68 4.78
CA GLN A 146 15.44 -15.10 5.09
C GLN A 146 14.21 -15.92 4.69
N LEU A 147 13.00 -15.48 5.08
CA LEU A 147 11.75 -16.13 4.68
C LEU A 147 11.57 -16.17 3.15
N ILE A 148 11.88 -15.09 2.45
CA ILE A 148 11.82 -15.05 0.98
C ILE A 148 12.79 -16.06 0.35
N LEU A 149 14.00 -16.19 0.89
CA LEU A 149 14.97 -17.17 0.40
C LEU A 149 14.50 -18.60 0.63
N GLU A 150 13.99 -18.90 1.82
CA GLU A 150 13.42 -20.21 2.14
C GLU A 150 12.26 -20.57 1.21
N GLU A 151 11.35 -19.62 0.95
CA GLU A 151 10.17 -19.86 0.13
C GLU A 151 10.53 -19.94 -1.35
N LYS A 152 11.52 -19.18 -1.82
CA LYS A 152 12.08 -19.35 -3.17
C LYS A 152 12.66 -20.74 -3.36
N GLU A 153 13.41 -21.26 -2.39
CA GLU A 153 13.98 -22.62 -2.46
C GLU A 153 12.88 -23.69 -2.41
N LYS A 154 11.83 -23.52 -1.58
CA LYS A 154 10.67 -24.43 -1.59
C LYS A 154 9.94 -24.43 -2.93
N ILE A 155 9.65 -23.24 -3.48
CA ILE A 155 8.99 -23.10 -4.79
C ILE A 155 9.85 -23.75 -5.88
N ARG A 156 11.16 -23.48 -5.88
CA ARG A 156 12.09 -24.06 -6.84
C ARG A 156 12.07 -25.59 -6.79
N LYS A 157 12.14 -26.20 -5.60
CA LYS A 157 12.06 -27.67 -5.45
C LYS A 157 10.73 -28.23 -5.95
N ILE A 158 9.60 -27.61 -5.58
CA ILE A 158 8.28 -28.05 -6.04
C ILE A 158 8.15 -27.97 -7.57
N GLU A 159 8.70 -26.92 -8.17
CA GLU A 159 8.68 -26.71 -9.63
C GLU A 159 9.62 -27.68 -10.35
N GLU A 160 10.82 -27.94 -9.80
CA GLU A 160 11.76 -28.95 -10.28
C GLU A 160 11.13 -30.35 -10.24
N ASP A 161 10.49 -30.75 -9.12
CA ASP A 161 9.81 -32.04 -8.97
C ASP A 161 8.63 -32.17 -9.96
N LYS A 162 7.81 -31.13 -10.12
CA LYS A 162 6.72 -31.11 -11.10
C LYS A 162 7.22 -31.25 -12.53
N ASN A 163 8.28 -30.52 -12.88
CA ASN A 163 8.87 -30.58 -14.21
C ASN A 163 9.51 -31.94 -14.47
N GLU A 164 10.20 -32.53 -13.50
CA GLU A 164 10.77 -33.87 -13.64
C GLU A 164 9.69 -34.93 -13.89
N LEU A 165 8.58 -34.88 -13.12
CA LEU A 165 7.45 -35.78 -13.33
C LEU A 165 6.83 -35.59 -14.71
N ARG A 166 6.64 -34.35 -15.16
CA ARG A 166 6.06 -34.05 -16.47
C ARG A 166 6.98 -34.47 -17.61
N VAL A 167 8.29 -34.32 -17.46
CA VAL A 167 9.27 -34.82 -18.43
C VAL A 167 9.23 -36.35 -18.50
N LYS A 168 9.19 -37.05 -17.37
CA LYS A 168 9.07 -38.52 -17.33
C LYS A 168 7.77 -39.00 -17.99
N GLU A 169 6.65 -38.30 -17.74
CA GLU A 169 5.36 -38.61 -18.37
C GLU A 169 5.43 -38.44 -19.89
N LEU A 170 5.96 -37.31 -20.38
CA LEU A 170 6.10 -37.04 -21.81
C LEU A 170 7.06 -38.03 -22.49
N LEU A 171 8.17 -38.40 -21.84
CA LEU A 171 9.10 -39.41 -22.35
C LEU A 171 8.43 -40.77 -22.49
N LYS A 172 7.62 -41.18 -21.51
CA LYS A 172 6.87 -42.43 -21.57
C LYS A 172 5.81 -42.39 -22.69
N GLN A 173 5.06 -41.30 -22.82
CA GLN A 173 4.10 -41.12 -23.91
C GLN A 173 4.76 -41.21 -25.28
N LEU A 174 5.94 -40.60 -25.44
CA LEU A 174 6.71 -40.62 -26.69
C LEU A 174 7.21 -42.04 -27.03
N GLU A 175 7.66 -42.80 -26.03
CA GLU A 175 8.07 -44.19 -26.19
C GLU A 175 6.89 -45.10 -26.58
N ASP A 176 5.74 -44.93 -25.92
CA ASP A 176 4.52 -45.68 -26.24
C ASP A 176 4.02 -45.35 -27.66
N GLN A 177 4.08 -44.09 -28.08
CA GLN A 177 3.74 -43.70 -29.45
C GLN A 177 4.70 -44.27 -30.50
N LYS A 178 6.01 -44.33 -30.22
CA LYS A 178 6.99 -44.95 -31.12
C LYS A 178 6.66 -46.42 -31.36
N LYS A 179 6.42 -47.18 -30.28
CA LYS A 179 6.04 -48.60 -30.38
C LYS A 179 4.76 -48.81 -31.18
N LEU A 180 3.73 -48.00 -30.92
CA LEU A 180 2.48 -48.08 -31.67
C LEU A 180 2.70 -47.78 -33.17
N THR A 181 3.54 -46.80 -33.48
CA THR A 181 3.87 -46.42 -34.87
C THR A 181 4.63 -47.54 -35.59
N GLU A 182 5.58 -48.19 -34.92
CA GLU A 182 6.30 -49.35 -35.45
C GLU A 182 5.37 -50.55 -35.71
N GLU A 183 4.46 -50.85 -34.78
CA GLU A 183 3.46 -51.91 -34.96
C GLU A 183 2.48 -51.60 -36.11
N MET A 184 2.01 -50.36 -36.23
CA MET A 184 1.15 -49.94 -37.34
C MET A 184 1.87 -50.07 -38.68
N LYS A 185 3.13 -49.64 -38.76
CA LYS A 185 3.95 -49.76 -39.97
C LYS A 185 4.09 -51.23 -40.39
N ARG A 186 4.37 -52.13 -39.43
CA ARG A 186 4.48 -53.57 -39.69
C ARG A 186 3.17 -54.17 -40.20
N LYS A 187 2.02 -53.81 -39.62
CA LYS A 187 0.70 -54.28 -40.09
C LYS A 187 0.37 -53.77 -41.49
N GLN A 188 0.70 -52.51 -41.78
CA GLN A 188 0.48 -51.92 -43.09
C GLN A 188 1.33 -52.58 -44.19
N GLU A 189 2.61 -52.86 -43.91
CA GLU A 189 3.50 -53.59 -44.82
C GLU A 189 2.99 -55.02 -45.08
N GLN A 190 2.44 -55.70 -44.07
CA GLN A 190 1.92 -57.07 -44.21
C GLN A 190 0.63 -57.15 -45.05
N GLY A 191 -0.26 -56.15 -44.96
CA GLY A 191 -1.46 -56.08 -45.80
C GLY A 191 -1.16 -55.85 -47.28
N SER A 192 -0.09 -55.13 -47.61
CA SER A 192 0.31 -54.86 -48.99
C SER A 192 0.82 -56.11 -49.73
N MET A 193 1.49 -57.05 -49.03
CA MET A 193 1.97 -58.29 -49.67
C MET A 193 0.83 -59.26 -49.99
N GLN A 194 -0.20 -59.35 -49.14
CA GLN A 194 -1.34 -60.23 -49.39
C GLN A 194 -2.13 -59.75 -50.60
N LEU A 195 -2.50 -58.48 -50.63
CA LEU A 195 -3.28 -57.89 -51.72
C LEU A 195 -2.60 -58.09 -53.09
N GLN A 196 -1.26 -58.02 -53.12
CA GLN A 196 -0.48 -58.19 -54.36
C GLN A 196 -0.50 -59.64 -54.87
N GLY A 197 -0.53 -60.65 -54.00
CA GLY A 197 -0.67 -62.05 -54.39
C GLY A 197 -2.03 -62.34 -55.03
N GLU A 198 -3.11 -61.88 -54.37
CA GLU A 198 -4.49 -62.09 -54.84
C GLU A 198 -4.72 -61.50 -56.24
N VAL A 199 -4.08 -60.37 -56.55
CA VAL A 199 -4.17 -59.75 -57.88
C VAL A 199 -3.52 -60.62 -58.97
N GLN A 200 -2.53 -61.48 -58.67
CA GLN A 200 -1.95 -62.37 -59.70
C GLN A 200 -2.85 -63.56 -60.01
N GLU A 201 -3.40 -64.17 -58.97
CA GLU A 201 -4.29 -65.32 -59.07
C GLU A 201 -5.47 -64.95 -59.99
N LEU A 202 -6.13 -63.83 -59.68
CA LEU A 202 -7.22 -63.28 -60.49
C LEU A 202 -6.79 -63.00 -61.95
N ALA A 203 -5.58 -62.49 -62.16
CA ALA A 203 -5.09 -62.18 -63.51
C ALA A 203 -4.81 -63.44 -64.36
N ILE A 204 -4.42 -64.56 -63.74
CA ILE A 204 -4.21 -65.85 -64.43
C ILE A 204 -5.55 -66.43 -64.85
N GLU A 205 -6.53 -66.45 -63.95
CA GLU A 205 -7.87 -66.98 -64.20
C GLU A 205 -8.58 -66.20 -65.30
N GLU A 206 -8.59 -64.87 -65.21
CA GLU A 206 -9.20 -64.00 -66.21
C GLU A 206 -8.55 -64.18 -67.59
N TRP A 207 -7.23 -64.37 -67.64
CA TRP A 207 -6.52 -64.62 -68.90
C TRP A 207 -6.92 -65.95 -69.54
N LEU A 208 -6.96 -67.04 -68.75
CA LEU A 208 -7.35 -68.36 -69.25
C LEU A 208 -8.80 -68.35 -69.74
N ALA A 209 -9.72 -67.74 -68.99
CA ALA A 209 -11.14 -67.69 -69.35
C ALA A 209 -11.37 -66.91 -70.64
N THR A 210 -10.59 -65.84 -70.84
CA THR A 210 -10.67 -65.00 -72.05
C THR A 210 -10.08 -65.71 -73.27
N GLN A 211 -8.94 -66.39 -73.13
CA GLN A 211 -8.26 -67.04 -74.26
C GLN A 211 -8.88 -68.37 -74.67
N PHE A 212 -9.46 -69.11 -73.71
CA PHE A 212 -10.05 -70.43 -73.97
C PHE A 212 -11.52 -70.51 -73.49
N PRO A 213 -12.48 -69.86 -74.18
CA PRO A 213 -13.88 -69.84 -73.74
C PRO A 213 -14.60 -71.19 -73.73
N LEU A 214 -14.01 -72.22 -74.36
CA LEU A 214 -14.56 -73.57 -74.36
C LEU A 214 -14.08 -74.40 -73.17
N ASP A 215 -12.99 -74.00 -72.52
CA ASP A 215 -12.39 -74.72 -71.41
C ASP A 215 -13.09 -74.35 -70.09
N THR A 216 -13.12 -75.27 -69.13
CA THR A 216 -13.68 -75.02 -67.80
C THR A 216 -12.54 -74.67 -66.85
N ILE A 217 -12.63 -73.54 -66.14
CA ILE A 217 -11.61 -73.10 -65.18
C ILE A 217 -12.23 -73.15 -63.79
N ASP A 218 -11.73 -74.06 -62.97
CA ASP A 218 -12.17 -74.26 -61.60
C ASP A 218 -11.18 -73.58 -60.64
N GLU A 219 -11.62 -72.51 -59.97
CA GLU A 219 -10.88 -71.83 -58.90
C GLU A 219 -10.86 -72.70 -57.63
N ILE A 220 -9.69 -72.87 -57.03
CA ILE A 220 -9.54 -73.51 -55.73
C ILE A 220 -9.56 -72.42 -54.64
N LYS A 221 -10.68 -72.35 -53.90
CA LYS A 221 -10.90 -71.31 -52.89
C LYS A 221 -9.79 -71.22 -51.85
N LYS A 222 -9.42 -69.97 -51.51
CA LYS A 222 -8.46 -69.62 -50.45
C LYS A 222 -8.74 -70.35 -49.14
N GLY A 223 -7.79 -71.19 -48.70
CA GLY A 223 -7.87 -72.00 -47.48
C GLY A 223 -8.08 -73.50 -47.70
N ALA A 224 -8.38 -73.93 -48.92
CA ALA A 224 -8.29 -75.35 -49.31
C ALA A 224 -6.83 -75.72 -49.60
N ARG A 225 -6.44 -76.97 -49.31
CA ARG A 225 -5.13 -77.49 -49.74
C ARG A 225 -5.14 -77.70 -51.26
N GLY A 226 -4.19 -77.10 -51.94
CA GLY A 226 -4.05 -77.15 -53.39
C GLY A 226 -3.50 -75.84 -53.93
N GLY A 227 -3.16 -75.84 -55.21
CA GLY A 227 -2.77 -74.65 -55.94
C GLY A 227 -3.94 -73.79 -56.39
N ASP A 228 -3.69 -72.84 -57.28
CA ASP A 228 -4.63 -71.74 -57.56
C ASP A 228 -5.83 -72.14 -58.42
N CYS A 229 -5.63 -72.68 -59.63
CA CYS A 229 -6.74 -73.01 -60.54
C CYS A 229 -6.46 -74.23 -61.42
N ILE A 230 -7.52 -74.97 -61.75
CA ILE A 230 -7.46 -76.12 -62.66
C ILE A 230 -8.24 -75.78 -63.94
N GLN A 231 -7.57 -75.93 -65.09
CA GLN A 231 -8.18 -75.82 -66.41
C GLN A 231 -8.49 -77.21 -66.94
N THR A 232 -9.76 -77.51 -67.16
CA THR A 232 -10.21 -78.68 -67.91
C THR A 232 -10.35 -78.32 -69.38
N VAL A 233 -9.54 -78.93 -70.23
CA VAL A 233 -9.48 -78.64 -71.66
C VAL A 233 -10.64 -79.33 -72.38
N HIS A 234 -11.40 -78.56 -73.15
CA HIS A 234 -12.48 -79.09 -74.00
C HIS A 234 -12.26 -78.71 -75.46
N THR A 235 -12.70 -79.57 -76.37
CA THR A 235 -12.82 -79.24 -77.79
C THR A 235 -14.29 -79.29 -78.21
N ARG A 236 -14.61 -78.74 -79.39
CA ARG A 236 -16.00 -78.78 -79.91
C ARG A 236 -16.51 -80.21 -80.16
N GLN A 237 -15.62 -81.18 -80.28
CA GLN A 237 -15.94 -82.56 -80.65
C GLN A 237 -15.77 -83.54 -79.46
N GLN A 238 -14.84 -83.24 -78.55
CA GLN A 238 -14.52 -84.07 -77.39
C GLN A 238 -14.49 -83.22 -76.13
N GLN A 239 -15.29 -83.61 -75.14
CA GLN A 239 -15.25 -83.01 -73.81
C GLN A 239 -14.18 -83.71 -72.97
N ASN A 240 -13.42 -82.93 -72.20
CA ASN A 240 -12.40 -83.39 -71.26
C ASN A 240 -11.24 -84.12 -71.94
N CYS A 241 -10.43 -83.36 -72.68
CA CYS A 241 -9.19 -83.84 -73.31
C CYS A 241 -8.02 -83.94 -72.32
N GLY A 242 -8.20 -83.47 -71.09
CA GLY A 242 -7.17 -83.45 -70.06
C GLY A 242 -7.27 -82.19 -69.19
N THR A 243 -6.46 -82.15 -68.16
CA THR A 243 -6.49 -81.13 -67.11
C THR A 243 -5.11 -80.52 -66.89
N ILE A 244 -5.05 -79.19 -66.85
CA ILE A 244 -3.83 -78.43 -66.53
C ILE A 244 -4.04 -77.74 -65.19
N TYR A 245 -3.14 -77.99 -64.26
CA TYR A 245 -3.15 -77.38 -62.93
C TYR A 245 -2.15 -76.23 -62.89
N TYR A 246 -2.61 -75.05 -62.48
CA TYR A 246 -1.80 -73.85 -62.35
C TYR A 246 -1.61 -73.48 -60.89
N GLU A 247 -0.38 -73.11 -60.56
CA GLU A 247 0.01 -72.58 -59.27
C GLU A 247 0.84 -71.33 -59.46
N SER A 248 0.55 -70.26 -58.74
CA SER A 248 1.28 -69.00 -58.80
C SER A 248 1.95 -68.66 -57.48
N LYS A 249 3.18 -68.15 -57.58
CA LYS A 249 4.00 -67.77 -56.42
C LYS A 249 4.79 -66.49 -56.71
N ARG A 250 4.37 -65.39 -56.08
CA ARG A 250 5.17 -64.16 -55.99
C ARG A 250 6.11 -64.21 -54.80
N THR A 251 7.39 -64.36 -55.08
CA THR A 251 8.40 -64.34 -54.04
C THR A 251 9.73 -63.92 -54.63
N LYS A 252 10.60 -63.38 -53.77
CA LYS A 252 11.93 -62.90 -54.16
C LYS A 252 12.92 -64.04 -54.38
N ASP A 253 12.68 -65.21 -53.77
CA ASP A 253 13.58 -66.36 -53.84
C ASP A 253 12.78 -67.64 -54.09
N PHE A 254 13.18 -68.42 -55.10
CA PHE A 254 12.53 -69.70 -55.41
C PHE A 254 12.87 -70.76 -54.36
N GLN A 255 11.85 -71.45 -53.80
CA GLN A 255 12.08 -72.57 -52.89
C GLN A 255 11.80 -73.91 -53.58
N PRO A 256 12.76 -74.85 -53.60
CA PRO A 256 12.55 -76.19 -54.19
C PRO A 256 11.38 -76.97 -53.57
N SER A 257 11.03 -76.68 -52.32
CA SER A 257 9.91 -77.31 -51.61
C SER A 257 8.53 -77.06 -52.25
N TRP A 258 8.38 -76.02 -53.08
CA TRP A 258 7.13 -75.77 -53.81
C TRP A 258 6.89 -76.82 -54.88
N ILE A 259 7.94 -77.28 -55.55
CA ILE A 259 7.85 -78.34 -56.56
C ILE A 259 7.35 -79.62 -55.90
N GLU A 260 7.91 -79.99 -54.74
CA GLU A 260 7.53 -81.21 -54.02
C GLU A 260 6.07 -81.18 -53.54
N LYS A 261 5.63 -80.04 -53.01
CA LYS A 261 4.23 -79.84 -52.58
C LYS A 261 3.28 -79.86 -53.77
N PHE A 262 3.60 -79.11 -54.82
CA PHE A 262 2.75 -79.01 -55.99
C PHE A 262 2.61 -80.35 -56.72
N LYS A 263 3.65 -81.19 -56.75
CA LYS A 263 3.54 -82.59 -57.21
C LYS A 263 2.59 -83.45 -56.39
N ALA A 264 2.53 -83.23 -55.08
CA ALA A 264 1.58 -83.94 -54.24
C ALA A 264 0.16 -83.48 -54.61
N ASP A 265 -0.05 -82.18 -54.79
CA ASP A 265 -1.35 -81.60 -55.14
C ASP A 265 -1.82 -82.05 -56.54
N ILE A 266 -0.92 -82.09 -57.54
CA ILE A 266 -1.21 -82.63 -58.89
C ILE A 266 -1.70 -84.08 -58.81
N ARG A 267 -1.07 -84.91 -57.96
CA ARG A 267 -1.46 -86.31 -57.76
C ARG A 267 -2.79 -86.44 -57.03
N GLU A 268 -3.05 -85.58 -56.05
CA GLU A 268 -4.33 -85.57 -55.32
C GLU A 268 -5.49 -85.16 -56.22
N LYS A 269 -5.26 -84.19 -57.10
CA LYS A 269 -6.27 -83.67 -58.05
C LYS A 269 -6.33 -84.46 -59.37
N SER A 270 -5.48 -85.48 -59.54
CA SER A 270 -5.34 -86.26 -60.77
C SER A 270 -5.16 -85.38 -62.03
N ALA A 271 -4.38 -84.30 -61.91
CA ALA A 271 -4.14 -83.40 -63.03
C ALA A 271 -3.06 -83.95 -63.98
N ASP A 272 -3.25 -83.77 -65.30
CA ASP A 272 -2.36 -84.33 -66.32
C ASP A 272 -1.07 -83.52 -66.48
N ILE A 273 -1.16 -82.19 -66.35
CA ILE A 273 -0.02 -81.29 -66.47
C ILE A 273 -0.03 -80.28 -65.31
N GLY A 274 1.13 -80.06 -64.70
CA GLY A 274 1.34 -79.01 -63.70
C GLY A 274 2.17 -77.85 -64.23
N VAL A 275 1.72 -76.62 -63.99
CA VAL A 275 2.40 -75.37 -64.36
C VAL A 275 2.53 -74.47 -63.13
N LEU A 276 3.76 -74.13 -62.77
CA LEU A 276 4.12 -73.23 -61.69
C LEU A 276 4.56 -71.88 -62.27
N VAL A 277 3.75 -70.85 -62.06
CA VAL A 277 4.02 -69.47 -62.47
C VAL A 277 4.74 -68.74 -61.33
N THR A 278 5.93 -68.23 -61.59
CA THR A 278 6.72 -67.53 -60.58
C THR A 278 7.50 -66.35 -61.16
N ASP A 279 7.70 -65.30 -60.36
CA ASP A 279 8.49 -64.13 -60.76
C ASP A 279 9.99 -64.44 -60.81
N VAL A 280 10.46 -65.40 -60.01
CA VAL A 280 11.88 -65.78 -59.91
C VAL A 280 12.05 -67.26 -60.20
N LEU A 281 12.75 -67.57 -61.29
CA LEU A 281 13.04 -68.93 -61.70
C LEU A 281 14.08 -69.59 -60.76
N PRO A 282 14.12 -70.94 -60.69
CA PRO A 282 15.18 -71.67 -60.02
C PRO A 282 16.56 -71.25 -60.52
N SER A 283 17.57 -71.24 -59.64
CA SER A 283 18.93 -70.76 -59.97
C SER A 283 19.64 -71.55 -61.09
N ASP A 284 19.17 -72.75 -61.38
CA ASP A 284 19.61 -73.65 -62.45
C ASP A 284 18.84 -73.48 -63.77
N MET A 285 17.88 -72.54 -63.83
CA MET A 285 17.06 -72.27 -65.01
C MET A 285 17.20 -70.81 -65.47
N ALA A 286 17.59 -70.61 -66.73
CA ALA A 286 17.71 -69.28 -67.33
C ALA A 286 16.40 -68.75 -67.97
N ARG A 287 15.47 -69.64 -68.32
CA ARG A 287 14.15 -69.37 -68.97
C ARG A 287 13.14 -70.45 -68.58
N MET A 288 11.87 -70.31 -69.00
CA MET A 288 10.85 -71.33 -68.78
C MET A 288 11.31 -72.74 -69.18
N GLY A 289 10.87 -73.75 -68.44
CA GLY A 289 11.21 -75.14 -68.75
C GLY A 289 10.55 -76.16 -67.84
N LEU A 290 10.78 -77.42 -68.15
CA LEU A 290 10.29 -78.54 -67.36
C LEU A 290 11.33 -78.91 -66.30
N LYS A 291 10.97 -78.76 -65.02
CA LYS A 291 11.82 -79.17 -63.90
C LYS A 291 11.10 -80.19 -63.04
N ASP A 292 11.74 -81.34 -62.85
CA ASP A 292 11.20 -82.45 -62.07
C ASP A 292 9.80 -82.91 -62.50
N GLY A 293 9.36 -82.66 -63.75
CA GLY A 293 8.03 -83.02 -64.24
C GLY A 293 6.95 -81.96 -64.05
N ILE A 294 7.30 -80.76 -63.58
CA ILE A 294 6.43 -79.57 -63.55
C ILE A 294 6.98 -78.51 -64.48
N TRP A 295 6.12 -77.85 -65.23
CA TRP A 295 6.50 -76.68 -66.02
C TRP A 295 6.65 -75.46 -65.12
N ILE A 296 7.81 -74.80 -65.16
CA ILE A 296 8.05 -73.56 -64.42
C ILE A 296 8.24 -72.43 -65.43
N CYS A 297 7.48 -71.36 -65.28
CA CYS A 297 7.54 -70.21 -66.19
C CYS A 297 7.24 -68.90 -65.47
N THR A 298 7.61 -67.79 -66.10
CA THR A 298 7.17 -66.45 -65.66
C THR A 298 5.74 -66.16 -66.12
N PHE A 299 5.10 -65.12 -65.55
CA PHE A 299 3.74 -64.73 -65.95
C PHE A 299 3.63 -64.31 -67.43
N GLU A 300 4.70 -63.75 -68.00
CA GLU A 300 4.73 -63.41 -69.43
C GLU A 300 4.79 -64.67 -70.31
N GLU A 301 5.65 -65.63 -69.95
CA GLU A 301 5.82 -66.89 -70.66
C GLU A 301 4.60 -67.81 -70.53
N PHE A 302 3.91 -67.77 -69.39
CA PHE A 302 2.68 -68.51 -69.11
C PHE A 302 1.64 -68.35 -70.23
N LYS A 303 1.47 -67.13 -70.74
CA LYS A 303 0.48 -66.81 -71.79
C LYS A 303 0.70 -67.59 -73.08
N GLY A 304 1.96 -67.86 -73.42
CA GLY A 304 2.30 -68.70 -74.58
C GLY A 304 2.28 -70.19 -74.24
N LEU A 305 2.79 -70.54 -73.06
CA LEU A 305 2.93 -71.92 -72.61
C LEU A 305 1.58 -72.64 -72.47
N CYS A 306 0.57 -71.99 -71.89
CA CYS A 306 -0.75 -72.59 -71.71
C CYS A 306 -1.37 -73.05 -73.06
N THR A 307 -1.15 -72.29 -74.13
CA THR A 307 -1.63 -72.63 -75.48
C THR A 307 -0.95 -73.90 -76.00
N VAL A 308 0.37 -74.02 -75.81
CA VAL A 308 1.13 -75.19 -76.28
C VAL A 308 0.76 -76.45 -75.50
N LEU A 309 0.63 -76.33 -74.17
CA LEU A 309 0.24 -77.45 -73.32
C LEU A 309 -1.18 -77.93 -73.63
N ARG A 310 -2.11 -76.99 -73.86
CA ARG A 310 -3.47 -77.30 -74.30
C ARG A 310 -3.51 -78.08 -75.60
N GLU A 311 -2.77 -77.65 -76.63
CA GLU A 311 -2.68 -78.38 -77.91
C GLU A 311 -2.06 -79.76 -77.75
N THR A 312 -1.14 -79.92 -76.80
CA THR A 312 -0.52 -81.23 -76.49
C THR A 312 -1.56 -82.21 -75.94
N LEU A 313 -2.42 -81.75 -75.02
CA LEU A 313 -3.52 -82.57 -74.45
C LEU A 313 -4.58 -82.93 -75.49
N ILE A 314 -4.87 -82.06 -76.45
CA ILE A 314 -5.86 -82.34 -77.51
C ILE A 314 -5.38 -83.43 -78.49
N ARG A 315 -4.05 -83.56 -78.66
CA ARG A 315 -3.45 -84.52 -79.60
C ARG A 315 -3.17 -85.90 -78.98
N LEU A 316 -3.23 -86.02 -77.66
CA LEU A 316 -3.07 -87.28 -76.91
C LEU A 316 -4.34 -88.14 -77.01
#